data_AF-A0A2B4RZC5-F1
#
_entry.id   AF-A0A2B4RZC5-F1
#
_cell.length_a   1.000
_cell.length_b   1.000
_cell.length_c   1.000
_cell.angle_alpha   90.00
_cell.angle_beta   90.00
_cell.angle_gamma   90.00
#
_symmetry.space_group_name_H-M   'P 1'
#
loop_
_entity.id
_entity.type
_entity.pdbx_description
1 polymer ?
#
loop_
_entity_poly.entity_id
_entity_poly.type
_entity_poly.pdbx_seq_one_letter_code
_entity_poly.pdbx_strand_id
1 'polypeptide(L)'
;MYDKLEDLLSNAARLTEAKKLLTYAKVVDVWEKNGPVAAKLFTWIKNQEKSTEKGEPRMTCVTEYRSVTLHLPGCDKDLKIDTTYFYDYHDNYYNELRIHVTCGDLDVKWNDFTCNGPDAYQYWTEEEVLAAVEPMKPVVKLLQKELGDTVPPLTDLFFIWLCYFFPLEEDLAAEHKLSFKDPSRNDKPTSSHVQPAIDLFHQNLQVDTKLKNLASGWNNSESNLPRIIAETVAVLVQRSEKKILEKLQRNAESFYLITSDYDLKLLPKPLLLDLFLRTTLEFSNYGPGSIANKFVQSIASFRFAEGKVVRVWGDFHCDERGEGSWDDELKLKVTLRDGKELKMASYRCKAESIEIEKLSPLTELFQQGVTKSMEGEKHIPKLDDRFTACYLLHVLKFGREDESFFGKKDFKNLISTWSSEEESSEESEEEQSDEQ
;
A
#
# COMPACT_ATOMS: atom_id res chain seq x y z
N MET A 1 7.02 11.76 14.71
CA MET A 1 7.87 11.16 13.64
C MET A 1 7.07 10.08 12.94
N TYR A 2 6.55 9.09 13.66
CA TYR A 2 5.60 8.09 13.17
C TYR A 2 4.50 8.62 12.21
N ASP A 3 3.75 9.68 12.57
CA ASP A 3 2.65 10.18 11.72
C ASP A 3 3.13 10.57 10.32
N LYS A 4 4.31 11.18 10.25
CA LYS A 4 4.92 11.56 8.98
C LYS A 4 5.38 10.34 8.15
N LEU A 5 5.72 9.20 8.79
CA LEU A 5 6.03 7.94 8.11
C LEU A 5 4.75 7.28 7.59
N GLU A 6 3.69 7.31 8.39
CA GLU A 6 2.37 6.84 7.97
C GLU A 6 1.89 7.61 6.73
N ASP A 7 2.01 8.94 6.74
CA ASP A 7 1.72 9.81 5.61
C ASP A 7 2.57 9.48 4.37
N LEU A 8 3.86 9.21 4.57
CA LEU A 8 4.76 8.80 3.48
C LEU A 8 4.31 7.48 2.84
N LEU A 9 4.00 6.47 3.66
CA LEU A 9 3.58 5.15 3.21
C LEU A 9 2.20 5.19 2.53
N SER A 10 1.26 5.95 3.07
CA SER A 10 -0.06 6.18 2.49
C SER A 10 0.03 6.85 1.11
N ASN A 11 0.82 7.94 1.01
CA ASN A 11 1.04 8.61 -0.27
C ASN A 11 1.76 7.73 -1.28
N ALA A 12 2.75 6.94 -0.84
CA ALA A 12 3.44 5.99 -1.68
C ALA A 12 2.50 4.90 -2.23
N ALA A 13 1.61 4.36 -1.39
CA ALA A 13 0.61 3.38 -1.78
C ALA A 13 -0.37 3.95 -2.82
N ARG A 14 -0.87 5.18 -2.58
CA ARG A 14 -1.76 5.89 -3.51
C ARG A 14 -1.11 6.13 -4.87
N LEU A 15 0.13 6.62 -4.89
CA LEU A 15 0.87 6.87 -6.12
C LEU A 15 1.20 5.58 -6.87
N THR A 16 1.50 4.50 -6.14
CA THR A 16 1.68 3.16 -6.72
C THR A 16 0.41 2.66 -7.40
N GLU A 17 -0.75 2.86 -6.77
CA GLU A 17 -2.02 2.46 -7.34
C GLU A 17 -2.37 3.27 -8.59
N ALA A 18 -2.10 4.57 -8.56
CA ALA A 18 -2.35 5.43 -9.70
C ALA A 18 -1.56 4.98 -10.94
N LYS A 19 -0.33 4.43 -10.80
CA LYS A 19 0.42 3.82 -11.92
C LYS A 19 -0.31 2.64 -12.57
N LYS A 20 -1.12 1.91 -11.81
CA LYS A 20 -1.89 0.76 -12.30
C LYS A 20 -3.20 1.16 -12.97
N LEU A 21 -3.55 2.45 -12.98
CA LEU A 21 -4.76 2.95 -13.63
C LEU A 21 -4.72 2.62 -15.12
N LEU A 22 -3.68 3.04 -15.84
CA LEU A 22 -3.52 2.81 -17.27
C LEU A 22 -2.49 1.71 -17.54
N THR A 23 -2.95 0.56 -18.03
CA THR A 23 -2.11 -0.56 -18.48
C THR A 23 -2.64 -1.13 -19.78
N TYR A 24 -1.79 -1.82 -20.54
CA TYR A 24 -2.19 -2.47 -21.80
C TYR A 24 -3.40 -3.41 -21.60
N ALA A 25 -3.37 -4.24 -20.55
CA ALA A 25 -4.46 -5.17 -20.26
C ALA A 25 -5.79 -4.44 -20.00
N LYS A 26 -5.76 -3.31 -19.28
CA LYS A 26 -6.97 -2.50 -19.03
C LYS A 26 -7.45 -1.79 -20.29
N VAL A 27 -6.55 -1.33 -21.15
CA VAL A 27 -6.95 -0.72 -22.45
C VAL A 27 -7.64 -1.76 -23.33
N VAL A 28 -7.13 -3.00 -23.35
CA VAL A 28 -7.78 -4.12 -24.04
C VAL A 28 -9.14 -4.44 -23.42
N ASP A 29 -9.24 -4.50 -22.09
CA ASP A 29 -10.51 -4.75 -21.39
C ASP A 29 -11.56 -3.68 -21.73
N VAL A 30 -11.20 -2.39 -21.71
CA VAL A 30 -12.08 -1.30 -22.13
C VAL A 30 -12.46 -1.43 -23.60
N TRP A 31 -11.53 -1.84 -24.48
CA TRP A 31 -11.85 -2.06 -25.89
C TRP A 31 -12.87 -3.18 -26.08
N GLU A 32 -12.71 -4.31 -25.38
CA GLU A 32 -13.62 -5.46 -25.47
C GLU A 32 -15.01 -5.13 -24.92
N LYS A 33 -15.06 -4.43 -23.78
CA LYS A 33 -16.32 -4.06 -23.12
C LYS A 33 -17.02 -2.90 -23.78
N ASN A 34 -16.30 -1.83 -24.11
CA ASN A 34 -16.87 -0.52 -24.42
C ASN A 34 -16.54 -0.01 -25.84
N GLY A 35 -15.75 -0.77 -26.59
CA GLY A 35 -15.42 -0.48 -27.98
C GLY A 35 -14.20 0.45 -28.16
N PRO A 36 -13.81 0.68 -29.43
CA PRO A 36 -12.55 1.34 -29.77
C PRO A 36 -12.48 2.81 -29.36
N VAL A 37 -13.61 3.52 -29.39
CA VAL A 37 -13.66 4.94 -29.00
C VAL A 37 -13.46 5.10 -27.50
N ALA A 38 -14.11 4.27 -26.67
CA ALA A 38 -13.91 4.27 -25.22
C ALA A 38 -12.47 3.89 -24.85
N ALA A 39 -11.90 2.88 -25.52
CA ALA A 39 -10.50 2.50 -25.32
C ALA A 39 -9.54 3.65 -25.68
N LYS A 40 -9.84 4.39 -26.76
CA LYS A 40 -9.05 5.57 -27.14
C LYS A 40 -9.13 6.67 -26.08
N LEU A 41 -10.32 6.99 -25.58
CA LEU A 41 -10.50 7.94 -24.47
C LEU A 41 -9.73 7.48 -23.23
N PHE A 42 -9.70 6.18 -22.95
CA PHE A 42 -8.95 5.63 -21.82
C PHE A 42 -7.44 5.84 -21.93
N THR A 43 -6.89 5.85 -23.15
CA THR A 43 -5.47 6.24 -23.35
C THR A 43 -5.18 7.71 -23.02
N TRP A 44 -6.21 8.54 -22.87
CA TRP A 44 -6.06 9.95 -22.50
C TRP A 44 -6.18 10.19 -21.01
N ILE A 45 -6.47 9.16 -20.20
CA ILE A 45 -6.67 9.35 -18.76
C ILE A 45 -5.40 9.89 -18.09
N LYS A 46 -5.56 10.86 -17.19
CA LYS A 46 -4.49 11.48 -16.40
C LYS A 46 -4.67 11.24 -14.90
N ASN A 47 -5.91 11.23 -14.43
CA ASN A 47 -6.24 10.93 -13.04
C ASN A 47 -7.67 10.38 -12.94
N GLN A 48 -7.92 9.61 -11.88
CA GLN A 48 -9.24 9.18 -11.46
C GLN A 48 -9.31 9.17 -9.92
N GLU A 49 -10.35 9.80 -9.38
CA GLU A 49 -10.63 9.82 -7.95
C GLU A 49 -12.10 9.41 -7.72
N LYS A 50 -12.33 8.64 -6.65
CA LYS A 50 -13.65 8.24 -6.22
C LYS A 50 -13.71 8.27 -4.69
N SER A 51 -14.78 8.82 -4.14
CA SER A 51 -15.06 8.80 -2.71
C SER A 51 -16.55 8.62 -2.47
N THR A 52 -16.89 8.11 -1.29
CA THR A 52 -18.27 7.88 -0.91
C THR A 52 -18.47 8.38 0.51
N GLU A 53 -19.49 9.22 0.70
CA GLU A 53 -19.95 9.68 2.00
C GLU A 53 -21.27 8.97 2.31
N LYS A 54 -21.44 8.54 3.56
CA LYS A 54 -22.64 7.84 4.04
C LYS A 54 -23.17 8.54 5.28
N GLY A 55 -24.48 8.57 5.43
CA GLY A 55 -25.11 8.90 6.71
C GLY A 55 -25.71 10.29 6.82
N GLU A 56 -25.56 11.15 5.81
CA GLU A 56 -26.17 12.49 5.78
C GLU A 56 -27.15 12.59 4.60
N PRO A 57 -28.38 13.11 4.79
CA PRO A 57 -29.00 13.50 6.07
C PRO A 57 -29.53 12.32 6.91
N ARG A 58 -29.41 11.07 6.42
CA ARG A 58 -29.81 9.85 7.13
C ARG A 58 -28.81 8.72 6.90
N MET A 59 -28.80 7.74 7.81
CA MET A 59 -28.00 6.50 7.72
C MET A 59 -28.16 5.73 6.41
N THR A 60 -29.28 5.92 5.72
CA THR A 60 -29.64 5.24 4.47
C THR A 60 -29.21 6.03 3.22
N CYS A 61 -28.76 7.27 3.39
CA CYS A 61 -28.30 8.13 2.32
C CYS A 61 -26.82 7.92 2.01
N VAL A 62 -26.49 7.97 0.72
CA VAL A 62 -25.14 7.85 0.18
C VAL A 62 -24.91 8.96 -0.82
N THR A 63 -23.74 9.59 -0.75
CA THR A 63 -23.24 10.48 -1.80
C THR A 63 -21.97 9.88 -2.39
N GLU A 64 -22.00 9.57 -3.68
CA GLU A 64 -20.83 9.19 -4.44
C GLU A 64 -20.25 10.40 -5.16
N TYR A 65 -18.95 10.60 -5.03
CA TYR A 65 -18.20 11.62 -5.75
C TYR A 65 -17.21 10.92 -6.67
N ARG A 66 -17.12 11.41 -7.90
CA ARG A 66 -16.17 10.93 -8.90
C ARG A 66 -15.50 12.11 -9.58
N SER A 67 -14.21 11.98 -9.85
CA SER A 67 -13.45 12.91 -10.66
C SER A 67 -12.61 12.15 -11.66
N VAL A 68 -12.74 12.46 -12.94
CA VAL A 68 -11.91 11.91 -14.02
C VAL A 68 -11.25 13.06 -14.76
N THR A 69 -9.95 12.97 -15.00
CA THR A 69 -9.22 13.94 -15.83
C THR A 69 -8.67 13.25 -17.06
N LEU A 70 -8.98 13.79 -18.24
CA LEU A 70 -8.48 13.37 -19.54
C LEU A 70 -7.57 14.45 -20.11
N HIS A 71 -6.43 14.07 -20.68
CA HIS A 71 -5.56 14.95 -21.43
C HIS A 71 -5.93 14.90 -22.93
N LEU A 72 -6.47 16.00 -23.46
CA LEU A 72 -6.91 16.10 -24.85
C LEU A 72 -5.72 16.44 -25.76
N PRO A 73 -5.25 15.51 -26.61
CA PRO A 73 -3.99 15.65 -27.33
C PRO A 73 -4.02 16.69 -28.47
N GLY A 74 -5.18 16.97 -29.05
CA GLY A 74 -5.33 17.90 -30.17
C GLY A 74 -5.29 19.37 -29.75
N CYS A 75 -5.76 19.70 -28.55
CA CYS A 75 -5.72 21.05 -28.00
C CYS A 75 -4.78 21.25 -26.81
N ASP A 76 -4.08 20.18 -26.37
CA ASP A 76 -3.13 20.20 -25.24
C ASP A 76 -3.76 20.76 -23.96
N LYS A 77 -5.00 20.33 -23.66
CA LYS A 77 -5.77 20.76 -22.48
C LYS A 77 -6.25 19.57 -21.68
N ASP A 78 -6.36 19.77 -20.36
CA ASP A 78 -6.99 18.79 -19.49
C ASP A 78 -8.51 19.04 -19.44
N LEU A 79 -9.28 18.01 -19.71
CA LEU A 79 -10.71 17.93 -19.50
C LEU A 79 -10.97 17.22 -18.17
N LYS A 80 -11.52 17.93 -17.19
CA LYS A 80 -11.91 17.37 -15.91
C LYS A 80 -13.42 17.21 -15.85
N ILE A 81 -13.88 16.01 -15.51
CA ILE A 81 -15.29 15.66 -15.30
C ILE A 81 -15.44 15.29 -13.84
N ASP A 82 -16.17 16.12 -13.09
CA ASP A 82 -16.57 15.87 -11.72
C ASP A 82 -18.05 15.48 -11.71
N THR A 83 -18.39 14.35 -11.08
CA THR A 83 -19.77 13.94 -10.90
C THR A 83 -20.10 13.68 -9.45
N THR A 84 -21.37 13.92 -9.09
CA THR A 84 -21.93 13.61 -7.79
C THR A 84 -23.23 12.85 -7.99
N TYR A 85 -23.40 11.77 -7.24
CA TYR A 85 -24.62 10.98 -7.20
C TYR A 85 -25.05 10.76 -5.76
N PHE A 86 -26.11 11.44 -5.36
CA PHE A 86 -26.77 11.23 -4.08
C PHE A 86 -27.99 10.34 -4.26
N TYR A 87 -28.15 9.34 -3.39
CA TYR A 87 -29.32 8.47 -3.37
C TYR A 87 -29.61 7.96 -1.94
N ASP A 88 -30.83 7.50 -1.73
CA ASP A 88 -31.28 6.85 -0.49
C ASP A 88 -31.73 5.43 -0.78
N TYR A 89 -31.18 4.43 -0.08
CA TYR A 89 -31.57 3.02 -0.25
C TYR A 89 -33.05 2.73 0.04
N HIS A 90 -33.74 3.63 0.72
CA HIS A 90 -35.17 3.50 1.04
C HIS A 90 -36.05 4.40 0.19
N ASP A 91 -35.50 5.04 -0.84
CA ASP A 91 -36.22 5.92 -1.77
C ASP A 91 -37.00 7.04 -1.07
N ASN A 92 -36.57 7.49 0.12
CA ASN A 92 -37.24 8.61 0.82
C ASN A 92 -36.90 9.96 0.20
N TYR A 93 -35.84 10.01 -0.61
CA TYR A 93 -35.36 11.19 -1.32
C TYR A 93 -35.25 10.88 -2.80
N TYR A 94 -35.51 11.88 -3.63
CA TYR A 94 -35.11 11.81 -5.04
C TYR A 94 -33.60 11.71 -5.15
N ASN A 95 -33.15 11.00 -6.17
CA ASN A 95 -31.73 10.97 -6.51
C ASN A 95 -31.31 12.36 -6.94
N GLU A 96 -30.14 12.82 -6.49
CA GLU A 96 -29.56 14.06 -6.98
C GLU A 96 -28.31 13.74 -7.79
N LEU A 97 -28.28 14.24 -9.01
CA LEU A 97 -27.22 14.02 -9.96
C LEU A 97 -26.58 15.34 -10.34
N ARG A 98 -25.25 15.37 -10.37
CA ARG A 98 -24.49 16.55 -10.78
C ARG A 98 -23.37 16.15 -11.72
N ILE A 99 -23.21 16.92 -12.79
CA ILE A 99 -22.08 16.85 -13.71
C ILE A 99 -21.45 18.24 -13.77
N HIS A 100 -20.15 18.32 -13.52
CA HIS A 100 -19.36 19.54 -13.68
C HIS A 100 -18.16 19.22 -14.55
N VAL A 101 -18.06 19.90 -15.70
CA VAL A 101 -16.96 19.71 -16.64
C VAL A 101 -16.17 21.01 -16.80
N THR A 102 -14.85 20.90 -16.70
CA THR A 102 -13.93 22.02 -16.97
C THR A 102 -12.88 21.65 -18.01
N CYS A 103 -12.58 22.57 -18.93
CA CYS A 103 -11.49 22.43 -19.91
C CYS A 103 -11.03 23.79 -20.46
N GLY A 104 -9.91 24.31 -19.94
CA GLY A 104 -9.49 25.68 -20.24
C GLY A 104 -10.55 26.69 -19.81
N ASP A 105 -11.11 27.45 -20.76
CA ASP A 105 -12.16 28.44 -20.50
C ASP A 105 -13.57 27.84 -20.42
N LEU A 106 -13.73 26.54 -20.74
CA LEU A 106 -15.00 25.85 -20.57
C LEU A 106 -15.19 25.51 -19.09
N ASP A 107 -16.30 25.97 -18.51
CA ASP A 107 -16.80 25.62 -17.18
C ASP A 107 -18.31 25.42 -17.28
N VAL A 108 -18.76 24.16 -17.29
CA VAL A 108 -20.14 23.79 -17.57
C VAL A 108 -20.67 22.88 -16.47
N LYS A 109 -21.88 23.16 -15.99
CA LYS A 109 -22.51 22.44 -14.88
C LYS A 109 -23.92 22.03 -15.25
N TRP A 110 -24.31 20.86 -14.78
CA TRP A 110 -25.67 20.39 -14.75
C TRP A 110 -25.95 19.75 -13.39
N ASN A 111 -27.13 20.00 -12.85
CA ASN A 111 -27.61 19.41 -11.62
C ASN A 111 -29.12 19.21 -11.71
N ASP A 112 -29.61 18.04 -11.37
CA ASP A 112 -31.05 17.77 -11.33
C ASP A 112 -31.40 16.65 -10.35
N PHE A 113 -32.69 16.54 -10.06
CA PHE A 113 -33.28 15.44 -9.32
C PHE A 113 -33.92 14.44 -10.27
N THR A 114 -33.58 13.17 -10.14
CA THR A 114 -34.10 12.10 -11.01
C THR A 114 -34.78 11.01 -10.20
N CYS A 115 -35.75 10.34 -10.81
CA CYS A 115 -36.34 9.12 -10.25
C CYS A 115 -35.42 7.90 -10.44
N ASN A 116 -34.59 7.93 -11.49
CA ASN A 116 -33.68 6.86 -11.86
C ASN A 116 -32.23 7.26 -11.57
N GLY A 117 -31.47 6.35 -10.97
CA GLY A 117 -30.03 6.52 -10.79
C GLY A 117 -29.29 6.52 -12.14
N PRO A 118 -27.99 6.85 -12.13
CA PRO A 118 -27.17 6.80 -13.33
C PRO A 118 -27.04 5.36 -13.84
N ASP A 119 -27.11 4.36 -12.97
CA ASP A 119 -27.08 2.91 -13.31
C ASP A 119 -28.26 2.50 -14.19
N ALA A 120 -29.35 3.26 -14.14
CA ALA A 120 -30.52 3.12 -14.98
C ALA A 120 -30.57 4.13 -16.14
N TYR A 121 -29.44 4.73 -16.56
CA TYR A 121 -29.40 5.78 -17.59
C TYR A 121 -30.06 5.41 -18.92
N GLN A 122 -30.06 4.12 -19.27
CA GLN A 122 -30.74 3.59 -20.46
C GLN A 122 -32.28 3.70 -20.41
N TYR A 123 -32.84 3.94 -19.23
CA TYR A 123 -34.29 4.12 -18.99
C TYR A 123 -34.67 5.59 -18.75
N TRP A 124 -33.71 6.52 -18.86
CA TRP A 124 -34.01 7.94 -18.79
C TRP A 124 -34.87 8.36 -19.98
N THR A 125 -35.82 9.27 -19.76
CA THR A 125 -36.61 9.81 -20.85
C THR A 125 -35.75 10.68 -21.77
N GLU A 126 -36.22 10.90 -23.00
CA GLU A 126 -35.53 11.78 -23.94
C GLU A 126 -35.35 13.19 -23.34
N GLU A 127 -36.34 13.68 -22.60
CA GLU A 127 -36.25 14.98 -21.91
C GLU A 127 -35.19 15.00 -20.81
N GLU A 128 -35.07 13.92 -20.01
CA GLU A 128 -34.05 13.81 -18.95
C GLU A 128 -32.64 13.79 -19.55
N VAL A 129 -32.44 13.01 -20.62
CA VAL A 129 -31.17 12.95 -21.35
C VAL A 129 -30.81 14.31 -21.95
N LEU A 130 -31.77 14.95 -22.63
CA LEU A 130 -31.57 16.28 -23.23
C LEU A 130 -31.25 17.33 -22.17
N ALA A 131 -31.95 17.33 -21.03
CA ALA A 131 -31.70 18.28 -19.94
C ALA A 131 -30.27 18.17 -19.40
N ALA A 132 -29.73 16.94 -19.28
CA ALA A 132 -28.37 16.69 -18.82
C ALA A 132 -27.30 17.09 -19.85
N VAL A 133 -27.54 16.85 -21.13
CA VAL A 133 -26.52 17.00 -22.19
C VAL A 133 -26.57 18.36 -22.88
N GLU A 134 -27.72 19.06 -22.90
CA GLU A 134 -27.85 20.38 -23.54
C GLU A 134 -26.80 21.39 -23.04
N PRO A 135 -26.56 21.56 -21.72
CA PRO A 135 -25.51 22.43 -21.23
C PRO A 135 -24.12 21.97 -21.70
N MET A 136 -23.93 20.67 -21.85
CA MET A 136 -22.67 19.99 -22.15
C MET A 136 -22.34 19.93 -23.65
N LYS A 137 -23.21 20.43 -24.54
CA LYS A 137 -22.96 20.47 -26.00
C LYS A 137 -21.60 21.04 -26.40
N PRO A 138 -21.05 22.11 -25.77
CA PRO A 138 -19.70 22.58 -26.07
C PRO A 138 -18.63 21.52 -25.79
N VAL A 139 -18.78 20.75 -24.71
CA VAL A 139 -17.89 19.65 -24.32
C VAL A 139 -17.99 18.49 -25.31
N VAL A 140 -19.22 18.08 -25.67
CA VAL A 140 -19.46 17.00 -26.64
C VAL A 140 -18.82 17.35 -28.00
N LYS A 141 -18.97 18.59 -28.46
CA LYS A 141 -18.32 19.08 -29.69
C LYS A 141 -16.80 19.06 -29.61
N LEU A 142 -16.23 19.44 -28.47
CA LEU A 142 -14.79 19.37 -28.23
C LEU A 142 -14.30 17.93 -28.30
N LEU A 143 -14.94 17.01 -27.57
CA LEU A 143 -14.61 15.59 -27.58
C LEU A 143 -14.73 14.97 -28.97
N GLN A 144 -15.79 15.27 -29.73
CA GLN A 144 -15.94 14.80 -31.10
C GLN A 144 -14.81 15.31 -32.00
N LYS A 145 -14.40 16.58 -31.85
CA LYS A 145 -13.29 17.16 -32.62
C LYS A 145 -11.97 16.46 -32.30
N GLU A 146 -11.70 16.15 -31.04
CA GLU A 146 -10.50 15.44 -30.58
C GLU A 146 -10.47 13.99 -31.06
N LEU A 147 -11.61 13.31 -31.03
CA LEU A 147 -11.73 11.91 -31.47
C LEU A 147 -11.72 11.77 -33.00
N GLY A 148 -12.16 12.79 -33.73
CA GLY A 148 -12.44 12.73 -35.16
C GLY A 148 -13.77 12.01 -35.47
N ASP A 149 -13.96 11.60 -36.72
CA ASP A 149 -15.23 11.00 -37.16
C ASP A 149 -15.51 9.63 -36.52
N THR A 150 -16.66 9.51 -35.86
CA THR A 150 -17.18 8.26 -35.29
C THR A 150 -18.51 7.87 -35.93
N VAL A 151 -18.85 6.59 -35.85
CA VAL A 151 -20.13 6.02 -36.29
C VAL A 151 -20.74 5.20 -35.14
N PRO A 152 -21.91 5.61 -34.61
CA PRO A 152 -22.53 6.93 -34.83
C PRO A 152 -21.65 8.09 -34.29
N PRO A 153 -21.98 9.36 -34.59
CA PRO A 153 -21.43 10.49 -33.85
C PRO A 153 -21.63 10.30 -32.33
N LEU A 154 -20.83 11.00 -31.52
CA LEU A 154 -20.87 10.93 -30.06
C LEU A 154 -22.29 11.19 -29.57
N THR A 155 -22.92 10.16 -29.01
CA THR A 155 -24.33 10.21 -28.59
C THR A 155 -24.45 10.76 -27.17
N ASP A 156 -25.64 11.28 -26.86
CA ASP A 156 -25.94 11.82 -25.53
C ASP A 156 -25.79 10.75 -24.44
N LEU A 157 -26.25 9.52 -24.72
CA LEU A 157 -26.11 8.38 -23.80
C LEU A 157 -24.65 7.93 -23.62
N PHE A 158 -23.84 7.96 -24.69
CA PHE A 158 -22.40 7.71 -24.55
C PHE A 158 -21.75 8.77 -23.65
N PHE A 159 -22.15 10.04 -23.76
CA PHE A 159 -21.64 11.11 -22.92
C PHE A 159 -22.08 10.97 -21.46
N ILE A 160 -23.33 10.59 -21.18
CA ILE A 160 -23.79 10.29 -19.81
C ILE A 160 -22.99 9.13 -19.21
N TRP A 161 -22.78 8.05 -19.97
CA TRP A 161 -21.93 6.94 -19.54
C TRP A 161 -20.49 7.38 -19.25
N LEU A 162 -19.92 8.22 -20.12
CA LEU A 162 -18.58 8.80 -19.93
C LEU A 162 -18.49 9.58 -18.61
N CYS A 163 -19.56 10.26 -18.20
CA CYS A 163 -19.56 11.04 -16.96
C CYS A 163 -19.65 10.18 -15.71
N TYR A 164 -20.49 9.15 -15.70
CA TYR A 164 -20.79 8.39 -14.48
C TYR A 164 -20.06 7.06 -14.34
N PHE A 165 -19.54 6.46 -15.41
CA PHE A 165 -19.01 5.08 -15.38
C PHE A 165 -17.59 4.91 -15.92
N PHE A 166 -17.18 5.75 -16.85
CA PHE A 166 -15.85 5.67 -17.44
C PHE A 166 -14.75 5.91 -16.39
N PRO A 167 -13.70 5.07 -16.32
CA PRO A 167 -13.27 4.17 -17.39
C PRO A 167 -13.63 2.68 -17.27
N LEU A 168 -14.03 2.19 -16.08
CA LEU A 168 -14.01 0.75 -15.80
C LEU A 168 -15.20 0.23 -14.96
N GLU A 169 -16.23 1.05 -14.70
CA GLU A 169 -17.28 0.68 -13.73
C GLU A 169 -18.49 -0.02 -14.34
N GLU A 170 -18.96 0.40 -15.52
CA GLU A 170 -20.10 -0.23 -16.20
C GLU A 170 -19.85 -0.37 -17.70
N ASP A 171 -20.46 -1.39 -18.30
CA ASP A 171 -20.37 -1.67 -19.73
C ASP A 171 -21.38 -0.81 -20.51
N LEU A 172 -20.95 -0.30 -21.68
CA LEU A 172 -21.85 0.33 -22.65
C LEU A 172 -22.74 -0.72 -23.31
N ALA A 173 -24.04 -0.44 -23.38
CA ALA A 173 -24.96 -1.20 -24.22
C ALA A 173 -24.45 -1.20 -25.68
N ALA A 174 -24.65 -2.31 -26.39
CA ALA A 174 -24.03 -2.54 -27.69
C ALA A 174 -24.38 -1.46 -28.73
N GLU A 175 -25.60 -0.96 -28.68
CA GLU A 175 -26.16 0.11 -29.51
C GLU A 175 -25.54 1.49 -29.25
N HIS A 176 -24.87 1.68 -28.11
CA HIS A 176 -24.23 2.94 -27.72
C HIS A 176 -22.70 2.88 -27.83
N LYS A 177 -22.14 1.72 -28.18
CA LYS A 177 -20.71 1.58 -28.49
C LYS A 177 -20.40 2.32 -29.79
N LEU A 178 -19.40 3.19 -29.74
CA LEU A 178 -18.98 3.97 -30.90
C LEU A 178 -17.79 3.30 -31.58
N SER A 179 -17.78 3.36 -32.92
CA SER A 179 -16.62 3.00 -33.74
C SER A 179 -16.07 4.22 -34.45
N PHE A 180 -14.78 4.21 -34.80
CA PHE A 180 -14.23 5.21 -35.71
C PHE A 180 -14.71 4.95 -37.13
N LYS A 181 -14.95 6.01 -37.90
CA LYS A 181 -15.31 5.89 -39.32
C LYS A 181 -14.18 5.31 -40.15
N ASP A 182 -12.93 5.57 -39.75
CA ASP A 182 -11.73 4.94 -40.29
C ASP A 182 -11.59 3.53 -39.69
N PRO A 183 -11.74 2.45 -40.49
CA PRO A 183 -11.70 1.08 -39.99
C PRO A 183 -10.38 0.70 -39.31
N SER A 184 -9.26 1.28 -39.74
CA SER A 184 -7.92 0.98 -39.20
C SER A 184 -7.77 1.35 -37.72
N ARG A 185 -8.63 2.24 -37.24
CA ARG A 185 -8.64 2.71 -35.84
C ARG A 185 -9.50 1.83 -34.92
N ASN A 186 -10.25 0.88 -35.49
CA ASN A 186 -11.13 0.00 -34.74
C ASN A 186 -10.48 -1.31 -34.33
N ASP A 187 -9.32 -1.64 -34.90
CA ASP A 187 -8.59 -2.86 -34.57
C ASP A 187 -8.26 -2.95 -33.08
N LYS A 188 -8.20 -4.19 -32.58
CA LYS A 188 -7.81 -4.46 -31.19
C LYS A 188 -6.43 -3.82 -30.93
N PRO A 189 -6.27 -3.02 -29.86
CA PRO A 189 -5.02 -2.34 -29.59
C PRO A 189 -3.87 -3.33 -29.44
N THR A 190 -2.72 -3.00 -30.02
CA THR A 190 -1.47 -3.73 -29.80
C THR A 190 -0.67 -3.02 -28.71
N SER A 191 0.22 -3.75 -28.04
CA SER A 191 1.06 -3.17 -26.99
C SER A 191 1.89 -1.98 -27.52
N SER A 192 2.40 -2.05 -28.75
CA SER A 192 3.19 -0.97 -29.36
C SER A 192 2.38 0.31 -29.59
N HIS A 193 1.08 0.21 -29.90
CA HIS A 193 0.23 1.40 -30.10
C HIS A 193 -0.18 2.07 -28.79
N VAL A 194 -0.28 1.30 -27.71
CA VAL A 194 -0.72 1.80 -26.39
C VAL A 194 0.45 2.29 -25.55
N GLN A 195 1.65 1.72 -25.72
CA GLN A 195 2.81 2.03 -24.89
C GLN A 195 3.14 3.53 -24.78
N PRO A 196 3.11 4.33 -25.86
CA PRO A 196 3.39 5.77 -25.76
C PRO A 196 2.44 6.50 -24.81
N ALA A 197 1.16 6.11 -24.77
CA ALA A 197 0.19 6.71 -23.86
C ALA A 197 0.42 6.27 -22.41
N ILE A 198 0.81 5.01 -22.19
CA ILE A 198 1.19 4.50 -20.86
C ILE A 198 2.42 5.26 -20.34
N ASP A 199 3.44 5.41 -21.18
CA ASP A 199 4.67 6.11 -20.83
C ASP A 199 4.37 7.58 -20.50
N LEU A 200 3.58 8.26 -21.33
CA LEU A 200 3.15 9.63 -21.09
C LEU A 200 2.32 9.76 -19.80
N PHE A 201 1.41 8.82 -19.55
CA PHE A 201 0.63 8.79 -18.31
C PHE A 201 1.54 8.66 -17.09
N HIS A 202 2.50 7.72 -17.11
CA HIS A 202 3.45 7.54 -16.01
C HIS A 202 4.37 8.74 -15.81
N GLN A 203 4.77 9.42 -16.90
CA GLN A 203 5.52 10.68 -16.85
C GLN A 203 4.68 11.82 -16.23
N ASN A 204 3.45 12.01 -16.71
CA ASN A 204 2.56 13.10 -16.28
C ASN A 204 2.06 12.94 -14.85
N LEU A 205 1.88 11.70 -14.39
CA LEU A 205 1.55 11.41 -13.02
C LEU A 205 2.67 11.93 -12.07
N GLN A 206 3.88 12.21 -12.62
CA GLN A 206 5.09 12.64 -11.92
C GLN A 206 5.37 11.80 -10.68
N VAL A 207 4.92 10.54 -10.69
CA VAL A 207 4.96 9.69 -9.51
C VAL A 207 6.37 9.56 -9.02
N ASP A 208 7.30 9.26 -9.91
CA ASP A 208 8.68 9.03 -9.53
C ASP A 208 9.33 10.29 -8.96
N THR A 209 9.02 11.48 -9.48
CA THR A 209 9.50 12.76 -8.93
C THR A 209 8.85 13.08 -7.59
N LYS A 210 7.53 12.97 -7.47
CA LYS A 210 6.79 13.20 -6.22
C LYS A 210 7.23 12.23 -5.12
N LEU A 211 7.43 10.96 -5.46
CA LEU A 211 7.94 9.94 -4.55
C LEU A 211 9.38 10.20 -4.16
N LYS A 212 10.26 10.54 -5.11
CA LYS A 212 11.64 10.91 -4.80
C LYS A 212 11.68 12.08 -3.83
N ASN A 213 10.83 13.09 -4.04
CA ASN A 213 10.71 14.26 -3.16
C ASN A 213 10.15 13.89 -1.78
N LEU A 214 9.13 13.04 -1.72
CA LEU A 214 8.55 12.53 -0.47
C LEU A 214 9.58 11.72 0.32
N ALA A 215 10.29 10.80 -0.35
CA ALA A 215 11.34 9.98 0.24
C ALA A 215 12.55 10.82 0.66
N SER A 216 12.97 11.81 -0.14
CA SER A 216 14.06 12.72 0.21
C SER A 216 13.71 13.64 1.37
N GLY A 217 12.45 14.08 1.48
CA GLY A 217 11.97 14.90 2.61
C GLY A 217 11.99 14.15 3.94
N TRP A 218 11.98 12.81 3.90
CA TRP A 218 12.22 11.96 5.06
C TRP A 218 13.72 11.83 5.39
N ASN A 219 14.58 12.02 4.41
CA ASN A 219 16.00 11.72 4.46
C ASN A 219 16.78 12.85 5.17
N ASN A 220 16.78 12.87 6.50
CA ASN A 220 17.62 13.78 7.27
C ASN A 220 19.07 13.30 7.35
N SER A 221 20.02 14.21 7.16
CA SER A 221 21.47 13.95 7.11
C SER A 221 22.11 13.47 8.42
N GLU A 222 21.40 13.57 9.55
CA GLU A 222 21.93 13.24 10.88
C GLU A 222 21.73 11.76 11.28
N SER A 223 21.02 10.95 10.48
CA SER A 223 20.72 9.55 10.82
C SER A 223 20.62 8.67 9.56
N ASN A 224 21.33 7.53 9.53
CA ASN A 224 21.26 6.57 8.42
C ASN A 224 19.89 5.88 8.29
N LEU A 225 18.99 6.05 9.26
CA LEU A 225 17.75 5.29 9.31
C LEU A 225 16.60 5.86 8.48
N PRO A 226 16.24 7.14 8.60
CA PRO A 226 15.29 7.74 7.65
C PRO A 226 15.73 7.49 6.20
N ARG A 227 17.03 7.48 5.95
CA ARG A 227 17.59 7.08 4.66
C ARG A 227 17.22 5.67 4.22
N ILE A 228 17.44 4.66 5.08
CA ILE A 228 17.10 3.25 4.78
C ILE A 228 15.60 3.10 4.51
N ILE A 229 14.75 3.78 5.30
CA ILE A 229 13.30 3.77 5.14
C ILE A 229 12.90 4.39 3.80
N ALA A 230 13.46 5.55 3.49
CA ALA A 230 13.21 6.26 2.23
C ALA A 230 13.64 5.41 1.02
N GLU A 231 14.82 4.80 1.08
CA GLU A 231 15.34 3.92 0.02
C GLU A 231 14.48 2.66 -0.14
N THR A 232 14.03 2.07 0.97
CA THR A 232 13.11 0.92 0.99
C THR A 232 11.78 1.25 0.31
N VAL A 233 11.14 2.36 0.71
CA VAL A 233 9.88 2.81 0.12
C VAL A 233 10.05 3.08 -1.38
N ALA A 234 11.16 3.71 -1.79
CA ALA A 234 11.44 3.96 -3.20
C ALA A 234 11.49 2.66 -4.03
N VAL A 235 12.14 1.61 -3.53
CA VAL A 235 12.20 0.30 -4.21
C VAL A 235 10.83 -0.36 -4.29
N LEU A 236 10.07 -0.37 -3.18
CA LEU A 236 8.74 -0.99 -3.15
C LEU A 236 7.76 -0.31 -4.11
N VAL A 237 7.84 1.01 -4.23
CA VAL A 237 7.00 1.74 -5.17
C VAL A 237 7.41 1.49 -6.62
N GLN A 238 8.72 1.45 -6.93
CA GLN A 238 9.18 1.09 -8.28
C GLN A 238 8.65 -0.29 -8.71
N ARG A 239 8.57 -1.25 -7.78
CA ARG A 239 8.00 -2.59 -8.00
C ARG A 239 6.46 -2.63 -7.97
N SER A 240 5.81 -1.49 -7.78
CA SER A 240 4.36 -1.36 -7.70
C SER A 240 3.67 -2.17 -6.59
N GLU A 241 4.33 -2.29 -5.44
CA GLU A 241 3.91 -3.13 -4.30
C GLU A 241 2.92 -2.45 -3.33
N LYS A 242 1.78 -1.96 -3.83
CA LYS A 242 0.74 -1.26 -3.02
C LYS A 242 0.36 -2.00 -1.74
N LYS A 243 0.06 -3.30 -1.84
CA LYS A 243 -0.39 -4.11 -0.68
C LYS A 243 0.67 -4.15 0.43
N ILE A 244 1.95 -4.13 0.06
CA ILE A 244 3.04 -4.06 1.02
C ILE A 244 3.08 -2.68 1.67
N LEU A 245 2.94 -1.59 0.89
CA LEU A 245 2.93 -0.23 1.42
C LEU A 245 1.76 0.03 2.38
N GLU A 246 0.54 -0.42 2.04
CA GLU A 246 -0.63 -0.34 2.93
C GLU A 246 -0.43 -1.15 4.21
N LYS A 247 0.19 -2.34 4.09
CA LYS A 247 0.52 -3.18 5.24
C LYS A 247 1.59 -2.52 6.12
N LEU A 248 2.60 -1.90 5.53
CA LEU A 248 3.61 -1.12 6.25
C LEU A 248 2.99 0.10 6.94
N GLN A 249 2.05 0.80 6.28
CA GLN A 249 1.34 1.93 6.87
C GLN A 249 0.64 1.52 8.17
N ARG A 250 -0.13 0.42 8.14
CA ARG A 250 -0.80 -0.12 9.36
C ARG A 250 0.17 -0.47 10.48
N ASN A 251 1.41 -0.79 10.13
CA ASN A 251 2.46 -1.19 11.05
C ASN A 251 3.54 -0.12 11.21
N ALA A 252 3.28 1.13 10.81
CA ALA A 252 4.34 2.13 10.65
C ALA A 252 5.05 2.44 11.99
N GLU A 253 4.38 2.23 13.12
CA GLU A 253 4.94 2.42 14.45
C GLU A 253 5.87 1.26 14.81
N SER A 254 5.41 0.02 14.63
CA SER A 254 6.25 -1.17 14.79
C SER A 254 7.48 -1.08 13.89
N PHE A 255 7.28 -0.66 12.64
CA PHE A 255 8.37 -0.44 11.68
C PHE A 255 9.32 0.65 12.16
N TYR A 256 8.81 1.81 12.61
CA TYR A 256 9.62 2.87 13.19
C TYR A 256 10.41 2.35 14.40
N LEU A 257 9.80 1.57 15.29
CA LEU A 257 10.47 1.00 16.46
C LEU A 257 11.59 0.03 16.05
N ILE A 258 11.33 -0.90 15.13
CA ILE A 258 12.34 -1.84 14.59
C ILE A 258 13.51 -1.09 13.94
N THR A 259 13.21 -0.01 13.23
CA THR A 259 14.23 0.76 12.53
C THR A 259 15.00 1.67 13.50
N SER A 260 14.31 2.32 14.43
CA SER A 260 14.86 3.33 15.35
C SER A 260 15.63 2.76 16.52
N ASP A 261 15.35 1.50 16.87
CA ASP A 261 16.13 0.79 17.87
C ASP A 261 17.60 0.74 17.47
N TYR A 262 18.47 1.16 18.39
CA TYR A 262 19.91 1.34 18.14
C TYR A 262 20.55 0.08 17.57
N ASP A 263 20.02 -1.07 17.96
CA ASP A 263 20.62 -2.37 17.70
C ASP A 263 20.08 -3.02 16.43
N LEU A 264 18.79 -2.90 16.18
CA LEU A 264 18.16 -3.37 14.93
C LEU A 264 18.48 -2.47 13.72
N LYS A 265 18.88 -1.22 13.95
CA LYS A 265 19.33 -0.28 12.90
C LYS A 265 20.61 -0.72 12.17
N LEU A 266 21.40 -1.62 12.78
CA LEU A 266 22.66 -2.13 12.21
C LEU A 266 22.48 -3.29 11.21
N LEU A 267 21.25 -3.79 11.05
CA LEU A 267 20.96 -4.90 10.13
C LEU A 267 21.24 -4.51 8.67
N PRO A 268 21.78 -5.43 7.85
CA PRO A 268 21.84 -5.25 6.41
C PRO A 268 20.46 -4.87 5.82
N LYS A 269 20.43 -3.90 4.90
CA LYS A 269 19.18 -3.43 4.27
C LYS A 269 18.33 -4.57 3.69
N PRO A 270 18.90 -5.58 2.98
CA PRO A 270 18.12 -6.70 2.45
C PRO A 270 17.42 -7.53 3.54
N LEU A 271 18.10 -7.76 4.67
CA LEU A 271 17.55 -8.48 5.82
C LEU A 271 16.36 -7.71 6.43
N LEU A 272 16.57 -6.42 6.68
CA LEU A 272 15.55 -5.55 7.24
C LEU A 272 14.29 -5.54 6.35
N LEU A 273 14.48 -5.43 5.03
CA LEU A 273 13.42 -5.54 4.03
C LEU A 273 12.68 -6.89 4.10
N ASP A 274 13.42 -8.00 4.13
CA ASP A 274 12.83 -9.35 4.17
C ASP A 274 11.96 -9.54 5.42
N LEU A 275 12.46 -9.13 6.59
CA LEU A 275 11.71 -9.16 7.85
C LEU A 275 10.42 -8.34 7.75
N PHE A 276 10.47 -7.15 7.17
CA PHE A 276 9.27 -6.32 6.99
C PHE A 276 8.23 -6.92 6.05
N LEU A 277 8.67 -7.52 4.95
CA LEU A 277 7.76 -8.12 3.97
C LEU A 277 6.96 -9.28 4.57
N ARG A 278 7.61 -10.06 5.44
CA ARG A 278 7.02 -11.24 6.06
C ARG A 278 6.10 -10.92 7.23
N THR A 279 6.25 -9.76 7.86
CA THR A 279 5.63 -9.46 9.15
C THR A 279 4.37 -8.62 9.04
N THR A 280 3.31 -9.04 9.74
CA THR A 280 2.02 -8.35 9.81
C THR A 280 1.66 -8.13 11.27
N LEU A 281 1.33 -6.91 11.69
CA LEU A 281 0.59 -6.72 12.94
C LEU A 281 -0.88 -7.01 12.66
N GLU A 282 -1.43 -8.04 13.28
CA GLU A 282 -2.84 -8.43 13.12
C GLU A 282 -3.73 -7.62 14.06
N PHE A 283 -3.25 -7.37 15.27
CA PHE A 283 -3.98 -6.66 16.31
C PHE A 283 -3.02 -6.01 17.29
N SER A 284 -3.38 -4.85 17.80
CA SER A 284 -2.75 -4.25 18.97
C SER A 284 -3.75 -3.32 19.61
N ASN A 285 -4.01 -3.50 20.91
CA ASN A 285 -4.73 -2.49 21.67
C ASN A 285 -3.78 -1.46 22.29
N TYR A 286 -2.47 -1.53 22.04
CA TYR A 286 -1.44 -0.67 22.62
C TYR A 286 -1.75 0.81 22.33
N GLY A 287 -2.23 1.52 23.34
CA GLY A 287 -2.57 2.93 23.28
C GLY A 287 -2.86 3.49 24.68
N PRO A 288 -3.03 4.81 24.84
CA PRO A 288 -3.13 5.45 26.16
C PRO A 288 -4.22 4.85 27.06
N GLY A 289 -5.34 4.42 26.48
CA GLY A 289 -6.44 3.79 27.23
C GLY A 289 -6.17 2.35 27.68
N SER A 290 -5.53 1.52 26.86
CA SER A 290 -5.14 0.16 27.27
C SER A 290 -4.02 0.19 28.31
N ILE A 291 -3.13 1.17 28.14
CA ILE A 291 -2.06 1.53 29.07
C ILE A 291 -2.66 1.91 30.43
N ALA A 292 -3.65 2.81 30.44
CA ALA A 292 -4.37 3.19 31.66
C ALA A 292 -5.11 2.00 32.30
N ASN A 293 -5.65 1.09 31.49
CA ASN A 293 -6.34 -0.11 31.94
C ASN A 293 -5.39 -1.25 32.34
N LYS A 294 -4.06 -1.03 32.34
CA LYS A 294 -3.05 -2.01 32.77
C LYS A 294 -3.13 -3.36 32.04
N PHE A 295 -3.70 -3.36 30.83
CA PHE A 295 -3.87 -4.56 30.02
C PHE A 295 -3.60 -4.24 28.56
N VAL A 296 -2.46 -4.73 28.07
CA VAL A 296 -2.04 -4.53 26.69
C VAL A 296 -1.85 -5.88 26.03
N GLN A 297 -2.35 -6.01 24.81
CA GLN A 297 -2.32 -7.23 24.03
C GLN A 297 -2.02 -6.87 22.57
N SER A 298 -1.14 -7.65 21.97
CA SER A 298 -0.83 -7.54 20.55
C SER A 298 -0.65 -8.91 19.92
N ILE A 299 -0.96 -8.98 18.62
CA ILE A 299 -0.85 -10.17 17.79
C ILE A 299 -0.17 -9.77 16.49
N ALA A 300 0.87 -10.52 16.15
CA ALA A 300 1.56 -10.39 14.88
C ALA A 300 1.65 -11.75 14.18
N SER A 301 1.82 -11.74 12.86
CA SER A 301 2.05 -12.93 12.06
C SER A 301 3.17 -12.76 11.05
N PHE A 302 3.86 -13.88 10.81
CA PHE A 302 5.06 -13.97 10.01
C PHE A 302 4.83 -14.98 8.90
N ARG A 303 4.95 -14.55 7.64
CA ARG A 303 4.81 -15.42 6.48
C ARG A 303 6.18 -15.94 6.03
N PHE A 304 6.35 -17.25 6.05
CA PHE A 304 7.52 -17.93 5.53
C PHE A 304 7.25 -18.48 4.11
N ALA A 305 8.29 -19.06 3.49
CA ALA A 305 8.16 -19.69 2.18
C ALA A 305 7.01 -20.74 2.17
N GLU A 306 6.39 -20.95 1.00
CA GLU A 306 5.25 -21.86 0.81
C GLU A 306 3.94 -21.42 1.50
N GLY A 307 3.84 -20.15 1.92
CA GLY A 307 2.61 -19.60 2.49
C GLY A 307 2.37 -19.99 3.96
N LYS A 308 3.35 -20.60 4.61
CA LYS A 308 3.27 -21.00 6.02
C LYS A 308 3.30 -19.76 6.92
N VAL A 309 2.40 -19.72 7.90
CA VAL A 309 2.24 -18.57 8.81
C VAL A 309 2.56 -18.99 10.23
N VAL A 310 3.46 -18.24 10.88
CA VAL A 310 3.68 -18.29 12.33
C VAL A 310 2.94 -17.11 12.95
N ARG A 311 2.24 -17.33 14.06
CA ARG A 311 1.55 -16.26 14.80
C ARG A 311 2.23 -16.06 16.14
N VAL A 312 2.42 -14.82 16.52
CA VAL A 312 2.95 -14.44 17.83
C VAL A 312 1.92 -13.57 18.50
N TRP A 313 1.56 -13.98 19.69
CA TRP A 313 0.71 -13.23 20.60
C TRP A 313 1.57 -12.79 21.78
N GLY A 314 1.35 -11.58 22.25
CA GLY A 314 1.94 -11.14 23.50
C GLY A 314 1.00 -10.27 24.28
N ASP A 315 1.14 -10.33 25.60
CA ASP A 315 0.40 -9.48 26.53
C ASP A 315 1.30 -8.92 27.64
N PHE A 316 0.80 -7.83 28.21
CA PHE A 316 1.29 -7.19 29.41
C PHE A 316 0.15 -7.06 30.40
N HIS A 317 0.39 -7.57 31.61
CA HIS A 317 -0.51 -7.47 32.76
C HIS A 317 0.18 -6.76 33.93
N CYS A 318 -0.58 -5.95 34.68
CA CYS A 318 -0.19 -5.46 36.00
C CYS A 318 -1.25 -5.91 37.03
N ASP A 319 -0.80 -6.56 38.10
CA ASP A 319 -1.66 -6.88 39.23
C ASP A 319 -1.99 -5.57 39.95
N GLU A 320 -3.24 -5.38 40.36
CA GLU A 320 -3.85 -4.10 40.77
C GLU A 320 -3.24 -3.39 42.00
N ARG A 321 -2.02 -3.73 42.43
CA ARG A 321 -1.36 -3.18 43.62
C ARG A 321 -0.37 -2.06 43.29
N GLY A 322 -0.88 -0.83 43.24
CA GLY A 322 -0.08 0.38 43.42
C GLY A 322 0.06 1.28 42.18
N GLU A 323 0.22 2.58 42.45
CA GLU A 323 0.27 3.69 41.48
C GLU A 323 1.64 3.85 40.78
N GLY A 324 2.55 2.87 40.84
CA GLY A 324 3.97 3.14 40.53
C GLY A 324 4.74 2.21 39.60
N SER A 325 4.28 1.00 39.25
CA SER A 325 5.16 0.04 38.55
C SER A 325 4.44 -0.73 37.44
N TRP A 326 5.01 -0.66 36.23
CA TRP A 326 4.62 -1.39 35.03
C TRP A 326 5.14 -2.86 35.05
N ASP A 327 5.19 -3.50 36.22
CA ASP A 327 6.29 -4.44 36.55
C ASP A 327 5.90 -5.91 36.77
N ASP A 328 4.80 -6.42 36.22
CA ASP A 328 4.36 -7.76 36.64
C ASP A 328 4.57 -8.87 35.63
N GLU A 329 4.06 -8.82 34.40
CA GLU A 329 4.17 -10.01 33.53
C GLU A 329 4.19 -9.69 32.03
N LEU A 330 5.25 -10.11 31.34
CA LEU A 330 5.28 -10.24 29.88
C LEU A 330 4.99 -11.69 29.53
N LYS A 331 3.91 -11.97 28.77
CA LYS A 331 3.74 -13.28 28.13
C LYS A 331 3.95 -13.18 26.64
N LEU A 332 4.62 -14.18 26.10
CA LEU A 332 4.76 -14.41 24.68
C LEU A 332 4.29 -15.82 24.36
N LYS A 333 3.45 -15.92 23.34
CA LYS A 333 2.97 -17.19 22.80
C LYS A 333 3.22 -17.20 21.29
N VAL A 334 4.09 -18.09 20.84
CA VAL A 334 4.35 -18.32 19.41
C VAL A 334 3.66 -19.61 19.00
N THR A 335 2.80 -19.54 17.99
CA THR A 335 2.20 -20.71 17.34
C THR A 335 2.93 -20.97 16.02
N LEU A 336 3.68 -22.05 15.99
CA LEU A 336 4.43 -22.51 14.82
C LEU A 336 3.50 -23.11 13.76
N ARG A 337 4.07 -23.37 12.57
CA ARG A 337 3.36 -23.87 11.38
C ARG A 337 2.65 -25.22 11.56
N ASP A 338 3.17 -26.05 12.46
CA ASP A 338 2.66 -27.38 12.80
C ASP A 338 1.62 -27.33 13.93
N GLY A 339 1.26 -26.13 14.40
CA GLY A 339 0.39 -25.91 15.53
C GLY A 339 1.08 -25.99 16.89
N LYS A 340 2.39 -26.28 16.93
CA LYS A 340 3.15 -26.31 18.19
C LYS A 340 3.20 -24.92 18.81
N GLU A 341 2.90 -24.83 20.10
CA GLU A 341 2.92 -23.58 20.85
C GLU A 341 4.19 -23.47 21.70
N LEU A 342 4.92 -22.38 21.54
CA LEU A 342 6.02 -21.97 22.41
C LEU A 342 5.47 -20.88 23.34
N LYS A 343 5.48 -21.15 24.64
CA LYS A 343 4.98 -20.22 25.67
C LYS A 343 6.14 -19.79 26.54
N MET A 344 6.28 -18.50 26.71
CA MET A 344 7.29 -17.86 27.54
C MET A 344 6.58 -16.80 28.38
N ALA A 345 6.99 -16.68 29.64
CA ALA A 345 6.54 -15.61 30.52
C ALA A 345 7.74 -15.13 31.33
N SER A 346 7.77 -13.85 31.67
CA SER A 346 8.77 -13.30 32.59
C SER A 346 8.13 -12.27 33.51
N TYR A 347 8.57 -12.31 34.76
CA TYR A 347 8.14 -11.40 35.82
C TYR A 347 9.29 -10.46 36.18
N ARG A 348 9.09 -9.14 36.00
CA ARG A 348 10.12 -8.12 36.26
C ARG A 348 10.63 -8.20 37.71
N CYS A 349 9.72 -8.44 38.66
CA CYS A 349 10.01 -8.49 40.09
C CYS A 349 10.79 -9.74 40.56
N LYS A 350 10.91 -10.80 39.75
CA LYS A 350 11.55 -12.07 40.16
C LYS A 350 12.95 -12.30 39.59
N ALA A 351 13.46 -11.38 38.77
CA ALA A 351 14.76 -11.49 38.07
C ALA A 351 14.90 -12.75 37.18
N GLU A 352 13.81 -13.46 36.87
CA GLU A 352 13.84 -14.56 35.90
C GLU A 352 13.83 -13.97 34.49
N SER A 353 14.96 -14.08 33.79
CA SER A 353 15.06 -13.78 32.37
C SER A 353 14.08 -14.67 31.61
N ILE A 354 13.34 -14.08 30.68
CA ILE A 354 12.47 -14.84 29.77
C ILE A 354 13.29 -15.93 29.05
N GLU A 355 12.73 -17.13 28.93
CA GLU A 355 13.37 -18.31 28.32
C GLU A 355 13.46 -18.18 26.79
N ILE A 356 14.31 -17.27 26.31
CA ILE A 356 14.47 -16.96 24.89
C ILE A 356 14.93 -18.18 24.06
N GLU A 357 15.60 -19.15 24.68
CA GLU A 357 16.06 -20.38 24.01
C GLU A 357 14.89 -21.20 23.47
N LYS A 358 13.66 -20.98 23.97
CA LYS A 358 12.46 -21.59 23.38
C LYS A 358 12.17 -21.07 21.97
N LEU A 359 12.78 -19.96 21.56
CA LEU A 359 12.65 -19.36 20.23
C LEU A 359 13.56 -19.96 19.16
N SER A 360 14.50 -20.86 19.48
CA SER A 360 15.40 -21.44 18.45
C SER A 360 14.69 -21.96 17.20
N PRO A 361 13.56 -22.68 17.30
CA PRO A 361 12.83 -23.13 16.11
C PRO A 361 12.33 -21.98 15.23
N LEU A 362 12.00 -20.83 15.83
CA LEU A 362 11.57 -19.65 15.11
C LEU A 362 12.78 -18.89 14.53
N THR A 363 13.87 -18.78 15.29
CA THR A 363 15.13 -18.17 14.83
C THR A 363 15.67 -18.88 13.59
N GLU A 364 15.65 -20.22 13.57
CA GLU A 364 16.03 -21.01 12.40
C GLU A 364 15.15 -20.71 11.16
N LEU A 365 13.84 -20.52 11.36
CA LEU A 365 12.93 -20.15 10.28
C LEU A 365 13.24 -18.75 9.73
N PHE A 366 13.55 -17.79 10.61
CA PHE A 366 14.02 -16.46 10.18
C PHE A 366 15.34 -16.59 9.41
N GLN A 367 16.32 -17.33 9.94
CA GLN A 367 17.61 -17.54 9.28
C GLN A 367 17.45 -18.14 7.87
N GLN A 368 16.56 -19.12 7.69
CA GLN A 368 16.28 -19.71 6.37
C GLN A 368 15.68 -18.69 5.40
N GLY A 369 14.75 -17.87 5.86
CA GLY A 369 14.14 -16.80 5.06
C GLY A 369 15.16 -15.78 4.57
N VAL A 370 16.07 -15.40 5.47
CA VAL A 370 17.15 -14.43 5.23
C VAL A 370 18.21 -14.98 4.29
N THR A 371 18.64 -16.23 4.50
CA THR A 371 19.62 -16.89 3.64
C THR A 371 19.12 -16.95 2.19
N LYS A 372 17.82 -17.19 2.01
CA LYS A 372 17.19 -17.19 0.68
C LYS A 372 17.05 -15.78 0.07
N SER A 373 16.67 -14.78 0.87
CA SER A 373 16.45 -13.42 0.35
C SER A 373 17.75 -12.69 0.03
N MET A 374 18.85 -13.11 0.66
CA MET A 374 20.21 -12.59 0.45
C MET A 374 21.08 -13.54 -0.38
N GLU A 375 20.47 -14.41 -1.18
CA GLU A 375 21.20 -15.33 -2.06
C GLU A 375 22.10 -14.54 -3.03
N GLY A 376 23.41 -14.80 -2.98
CA GLY A 376 24.42 -14.07 -3.75
C GLY A 376 25.12 -12.93 -3.01
N GLU A 377 24.71 -12.60 -1.79
CA GLU A 377 25.44 -11.65 -0.94
C GLU A 377 26.69 -12.30 -0.34
N LYS A 378 27.80 -11.55 -0.26
CA LYS A 378 29.09 -12.06 0.26
C LYS A 378 29.04 -12.40 1.75
N HIS A 379 28.16 -11.74 2.50
CA HIS A 379 28.06 -11.93 3.94
C HIS A 379 26.59 -11.93 4.37
N ILE A 380 26.11 -13.08 4.84
CA ILE A 380 24.77 -13.25 5.38
C ILE A 380 24.90 -13.35 6.91
N PRO A 381 24.25 -12.45 7.67
CA PRO A 381 24.33 -12.45 9.13
C PRO A 381 23.68 -13.70 9.73
N LYS A 382 24.27 -14.22 10.81
CA LYS A 382 23.69 -15.28 11.64
C LYS A 382 22.84 -14.67 12.76
N LEU A 383 21.56 -15.00 12.79
CA LEU A 383 20.59 -14.58 13.78
C LEU A 383 20.64 -15.50 15.01
N ASP A 384 20.47 -14.93 16.20
CA ASP A 384 20.33 -15.67 17.45
C ASP A 384 18.93 -15.52 18.07
N ASP A 385 18.65 -16.28 19.13
CA ASP A 385 17.34 -16.29 19.79
C ASP A 385 17.00 -14.96 20.46
N ARG A 386 18.04 -14.24 20.87
CA ARG A 386 17.89 -12.93 21.50
C ARG A 386 17.46 -11.89 20.46
N PHE A 387 18.04 -11.92 19.26
CA PHE A 387 17.59 -11.14 18.12
C PHE A 387 16.12 -11.40 17.83
N THR A 388 15.72 -12.67 17.75
CA THR A 388 14.32 -13.05 17.51
C THR A 388 13.42 -12.48 18.61
N ALA A 389 13.80 -12.61 19.89
CA ALA A 389 13.03 -12.08 21.00
C ALA A 389 12.85 -10.56 20.95
N CYS A 390 13.94 -9.81 20.74
CA CYS A 390 13.90 -8.36 20.57
C CYS A 390 12.99 -7.98 19.38
N TYR A 391 13.21 -8.60 18.22
CA TYR A 391 12.42 -8.37 17.02
C TYR A 391 10.92 -8.57 17.28
N LEU A 392 10.53 -9.65 17.96
CA LEU A 392 9.13 -9.92 18.31
C LEU A 392 8.53 -8.81 19.18
N LEU A 393 9.25 -8.30 20.19
CA LEU A 393 8.76 -7.19 21.01
C LEU A 393 8.52 -5.92 20.19
N HIS A 394 9.44 -5.53 19.32
CA HIS A 394 9.25 -4.34 18.49
C HIS A 394 8.07 -4.50 17.51
N VAL A 395 7.90 -5.69 16.93
CA VAL A 395 6.76 -5.99 16.06
C VAL A 395 5.43 -5.83 16.81
N LEU A 396 5.34 -6.36 18.03
CA LEU A 396 4.16 -6.28 18.91
C LEU A 396 3.92 -4.88 19.51
N LYS A 397 4.77 -3.88 19.19
CA LYS A 397 4.80 -2.53 19.78
C LYS A 397 5.20 -2.50 21.26
N PHE A 398 5.88 -3.53 21.74
CA PHE A 398 6.40 -3.65 23.11
C PHE A 398 7.86 -3.19 23.26
N GLY A 399 8.49 -2.76 22.17
CA GLY A 399 9.94 -2.55 22.06
C GLY A 399 10.59 -1.45 22.89
N ARG A 400 9.93 -0.91 23.94
CA ARG A 400 10.59 -0.09 24.97
C ARG A 400 11.00 -0.90 26.20
N GLU A 401 10.54 -2.16 26.30
CA GLU A 401 10.73 -3.00 27.47
C GLU A 401 11.81 -4.08 27.29
N ASP A 402 12.53 -4.07 26.17
CA ASP A 402 13.59 -5.03 25.82
C ASP A 402 14.69 -5.11 26.90
N GLU A 403 15.23 -3.98 27.34
CA GLU A 403 16.26 -3.93 28.40
C GLU A 403 15.76 -4.48 29.74
N SER A 404 14.46 -4.43 29.95
CA SER A 404 13.81 -4.78 31.21
C SER A 404 13.58 -6.26 31.39
N PHE A 405 13.42 -7.01 30.29
CA PHE A 405 13.16 -8.45 30.30
C PHE A 405 14.38 -9.28 29.85
N PHE A 406 15.30 -8.69 29.09
CA PHE A 406 16.48 -9.39 28.55
C PHE A 406 17.81 -8.97 29.20
N GLY A 407 17.83 -7.96 30.09
CA GLY A 407 19.03 -7.48 30.78
C GLY A 407 19.93 -6.56 29.94
N LYS A 408 20.98 -5.99 30.58
CA LYS A 408 21.88 -5.01 29.95
C LYS A 408 22.67 -5.57 28.75
N LYS A 409 22.91 -4.66 27.81
CA LYS A 409 23.31 -4.82 26.42
C LYS A 409 24.80 -5.17 26.22
N ASP A 410 25.13 -6.23 25.48
CA ASP A 410 26.45 -6.40 24.85
C ASP A 410 26.27 -6.92 23.40
N PHE A 411 26.24 -5.97 22.45
CA PHE A 411 25.63 -6.15 21.12
C PHE A 411 26.58 -6.62 20.03
N LYS A 412 27.86 -6.80 20.35
CA LYS A 412 28.81 -7.45 19.43
C LYS A 412 28.40 -8.89 19.07
N ASN A 413 27.44 -9.47 19.79
CA ASN A 413 27.08 -10.88 19.69
C ASN A 413 25.70 -11.18 19.06
N LEU A 414 24.82 -10.20 18.80
CA LEU A 414 23.49 -10.47 18.19
C LEU A 414 23.57 -10.94 16.73
N ILE A 415 24.67 -10.58 16.07
CA ILE A 415 25.01 -11.01 14.72
C ILE A 415 26.46 -11.43 14.76
N SER A 416 26.71 -12.74 14.79
CA SER A 416 28.06 -13.24 14.56
C SER A 416 28.40 -13.07 13.09
N THR A 417 29.21 -12.05 12.79
CA THR A 417 29.98 -12.03 11.54
C THR A 417 31.00 -13.15 11.68
N TRP A 418 30.89 -14.24 10.90
CA TRP A 418 32.00 -15.18 10.78
C TRP A 418 33.22 -14.41 10.27
N SER A 419 34.13 -14.10 11.20
CA SER A 419 35.40 -13.43 10.96
C SER A 419 36.50 -14.44 11.21
N SER A 420 37.40 -14.50 10.23
CA SER A 420 38.75 -15.11 10.24
C SER A 420 38.82 -16.61 10.48
N GLU A 421 39.04 -17.31 9.38
CA GLU A 421 39.94 -18.47 9.21
C GLU A 421 40.53 -19.03 10.51
N GLU A 422 40.23 -20.29 10.75
CA GLU A 422 41.10 -21.22 11.46
C GLU A 422 42.49 -21.16 10.83
N GLU A 423 43.37 -20.29 11.32
CA GLU A 423 44.81 -20.53 11.22
C GLU A 423 45.10 -21.70 12.17
N SER A 424 45.04 -22.90 11.60
CA SER A 424 45.65 -24.09 12.16
C SER A 424 47.16 -23.88 12.25
N SER A 425 47.65 -23.37 13.38
CA SER A 425 49.06 -23.50 13.74
C SER A 425 49.29 -24.86 14.39
N GLU A 426 49.22 -25.92 13.59
CA GLU A 426 49.95 -27.16 13.86
C GLU A 426 51.30 -27.06 13.11
N GLU A 427 52.31 -26.49 13.77
CA GLU A 427 53.71 -26.78 13.45
C GLU A 427 54.43 -27.13 14.76
N SER A 428 54.46 -28.44 15.00
CA SER A 428 55.61 -29.25 15.45
C SER A 428 56.63 -28.61 16.38
N GLU A 429 56.61 -29.09 17.62
CA GLU A 429 57.79 -29.24 18.47
C GLU A 429 58.85 -30.09 17.74
N GLU A 430 59.96 -29.47 17.35
CA GLU A 430 61.25 -30.17 17.23
C GLU A 430 62.27 -29.48 18.14
N GLU A 431 62.54 -30.14 19.27
CA GLU A 431 63.77 -29.96 20.03
C GLU A 431 64.97 -30.33 19.15
N GLN A 432 65.88 -29.38 18.92
CA GLN A 432 67.31 -29.71 18.81
C GLN A 432 68.13 -28.63 19.52
N SER A 433 68.52 -28.97 20.75
CA SER A 433 69.78 -28.55 21.32
C SER A 433 70.92 -29.12 20.48
N ASP A 434 71.89 -28.30 20.09
CA ASP A 434 73.31 -28.64 20.27
C ASP A 434 74.18 -27.38 20.20
N GLU A 435 75.11 -27.35 21.15
CA GLU A 435 76.13 -26.33 21.39
C GLU A 435 77.14 -26.25 20.23
N GLN A 436 77.44 -25.04 19.75
CA GLN A 436 78.79 -24.41 19.75
C GLN A 436 78.81 -23.07 18.99
#